data_AF-A0ABD4ZSV5-F1
#
_entry.id   AF-A0ABD4ZSV5-F1
#
_cell.length_a   1.000
_cell.length_b   1.000
_cell.length_c   1.000
_cell.angle_alpha   90.00
_cell.angle_beta   90.00
_cell.angle_gamma   90.00
#
_symmetry.space_group_name_H-M   'P 1'
#
loop_
_entity.id
_entity.type
_entity.pdbx_description
1 polymer ?
#
loop_
_entity_poly.entity_id
_entity_poly.type
_entity_poly.pdbx_seq_one_letter_code
_entity_poly.pdbx_strand_id
1 'polypeptide(L)'
;MALVNLKQSSLTEQQKEAIDLLVGKEGDLTQQEIADRVGVSRQSLFNWRKKPEFRQALVEQAKTITDTGLAYSLTWMEQAMKDPLVKDSVKVQIAGMFMKNHGMLKDMQETTVKSESTISVEDALRKYNIK
;
A
#
# COMPACT_ATOMS: atom_id res chain seq x y z
N MET A 1 5.91 -24.06 11.66
CA MET A 1 5.52 -22.91 10.82
C MET A 1 6.60 -22.71 9.79
N ALA A 2 6.24 -22.68 8.52
CA ALA A 2 7.17 -22.76 7.40
C ALA A 2 8.10 -21.54 7.33
N LEU A 3 9.40 -21.82 7.30
CA LEU A 3 10.44 -20.85 6.95
C LEU A 3 10.15 -20.35 5.54
N VAL A 4 9.87 -19.05 5.42
CA VAL A 4 9.74 -18.36 4.14
C VAL A 4 11.13 -18.35 3.49
N ASN A 5 11.46 -19.43 2.80
CA ASN A 5 12.64 -19.54 1.96
C ASN A 5 12.34 -18.87 0.61
N LEU A 6 12.22 -17.54 0.63
CA LEU A 6 12.24 -16.74 -0.58
C LEU A 6 13.70 -16.65 -1.01
N LYS A 7 14.07 -17.39 -2.07
CA LYS A 7 15.29 -17.23 -2.88
C LYS A 7 15.92 -15.82 -2.74
N GLN A 8 16.77 -15.62 -1.73
CA GLN A 8 17.63 -14.44 -1.61
C GLN A 8 18.86 -14.55 -2.54
N SER A 9 18.84 -15.48 -3.50
CA SER A 9 20.01 -15.99 -4.22
C SER A 9 19.91 -15.89 -5.74
N SER A 10 19.13 -14.97 -6.31
CA SER A 10 19.08 -14.79 -7.78
C SER A 10 19.43 -13.39 -8.30
N LEU A 11 19.68 -12.41 -7.43
CA LEU A 11 20.09 -11.07 -7.85
C LEU A 11 21.59 -10.88 -7.65
N THR A 12 22.29 -10.44 -8.68
CA THR A 12 23.69 -10.05 -8.59
C THR A 12 23.84 -8.75 -7.79
N GLU A 13 25.04 -8.46 -7.29
CA GLU A 13 25.29 -7.20 -6.56
C GLU A 13 24.99 -5.97 -7.42
N GLN A 14 25.32 -6.03 -8.72
CA GLN A 14 24.96 -4.99 -9.70
C GLN A 14 23.44 -4.79 -9.81
N GLN A 15 22.66 -5.86 -9.72
CA GLN A 15 21.20 -5.77 -9.78
C GLN A 15 20.62 -5.15 -8.51
N LYS A 16 21.20 -5.46 -7.34
CA LYS A 16 20.80 -4.84 -6.06
C LYS A 16 21.09 -3.35 -6.06
N GLU A 17 22.30 -2.97 -6.47
CA GLU A 17 22.70 -1.56 -6.59
C GLU A 17 21.81 -0.80 -7.59
N ALA A 18 21.49 -1.42 -8.73
CA ALA A 18 20.54 -0.85 -9.68
C ALA A 18 19.14 -0.66 -9.08
N ILE A 19 18.67 -1.60 -8.24
CA ILE A 19 17.38 -1.49 -7.56
C ILE A 19 17.39 -0.32 -6.56
N ASP A 20 18.46 -0.16 -5.78
CA ASP A 20 18.59 0.95 -4.85
C ASP A 20 18.60 2.30 -5.56
N LEU A 21 19.32 2.43 -6.67
CA LEU A 21 19.33 3.65 -7.49
C LEU A 21 17.98 3.92 -8.16
N LEU A 22 17.23 2.88 -8.54
CA LEU A 22 15.91 3.02 -9.17
C LEU A 22 14.80 3.41 -8.20
N VAL A 23 14.91 3.03 -6.92
CA VAL A 23 13.89 3.30 -5.88
C VAL A 23 14.28 4.49 -4.99
N GLY A 24 15.57 4.80 -4.90
CA GLY A 24 16.11 5.90 -4.10
C GLY A 24 15.56 7.27 -4.51
N LYS A 25 15.71 8.24 -3.61
CA LYS A 25 15.30 9.65 -3.79
C LYS A 25 16.10 10.41 -4.86
N GLU A 26 16.98 9.76 -5.61
CA GLU A 26 17.70 10.36 -6.74
C GLU A 26 16.75 10.50 -7.94
N GLY A 27 15.75 11.37 -7.79
CA GLY A 27 14.64 11.56 -8.73
C GLY A 27 15.03 12.05 -10.13
N ASP A 28 16.31 12.28 -10.40
CA ASP A 28 16.78 12.90 -11.63
C ASP A 28 17.71 12.00 -12.47
N LEU A 29 18.06 10.79 -12.00
CA LEU A 29 18.90 9.90 -12.80
C LEU A 29 18.11 9.26 -13.94
N THR A 30 18.60 9.49 -15.15
CA THR A 30 18.16 8.77 -16.33
C THR A 30 18.55 7.30 -16.24
N GLN A 31 17.82 6.45 -16.97
CA GLN A 31 18.14 5.02 -17.06
C GLN A 31 19.55 4.77 -17.63
N GLN A 32 20.10 5.72 -18.39
CA GLN A 32 21.47 5.63 -18.90
C GLN A 32 22.47 5.85 -17.77
N GLU A 33 22.29 6.91 -16.97
CA GLU A 33 23.19 7.20 -15.84
C GLU A 33 23.17 6.10 -14.77
N ILE A 34 22.01 5.51 -14.50
CA ILE A 34 21.91 4.35 -13.59
C ILE A 34 22.72 3.16 -14.14
N ALA A 35 22.59 2.88 -15.45
CA ALA A 35 23.33 1.80 -16.08
C ALA A 35 24.85 2.07 -16.04
N ASP A 36 25.27 3.31 -16.28
CA ASP A 36 26.67 3.73 -16.24
C ASP A 36 27.26 3.60 -14.82
N ARG A 37 26.52 4.01 -13.78
CA ARG A 37 26.96 3.86 -12.38
C ARG A 37 27.13 2.40 -11.96
N VAL A 38 26.22 1.55 -12.40
CA VAL A 38 26.24 0.10 -12.10
C VAL A 38 27.24 -0.66 -12.98
N GLY A 39 27.81 0.00 -14.00
CA GLY A 39 28.78 -0.59 -14.91
C GLY A 39 28.15 -1.60 -15.90
N VAL A 40 26.91 -1.36 -16.33
CA VAL A 40 26.20 -2.23 -17.28
C VAL A 40 25.63 -1.45 -18.46
N SER A 41 25.29 -2.16 -19.55
CA SER A 41 24.60 -1.51 -20.66
C SER A 41 23.17 -1.14 -20.27
N ARG A 42 22.65 -0.03 -20.84
CA ARG A 42 21.24 0.37 -20.71
C ARG A 42 20.28 -0.75 -21.14
N GLN A 43 20.65 -1.55 -22.14
CA GLN A 43 19.88 -2.69 -22.60
C GLN A 43 19.82 -3.80 -21.54
N SER A 44 20.92 -4.04 -20.82
CA SER A 44 20.97 -5.00 -19.71
C SER A 44 20.01 -4.58 -18.59
N LEU A 45 20.03 -3.31 -18.20
CA LEU A 45 19.11 -2.75 -17.21
C LEU A 45 17.65 -2.89 -17.64
N PHE A 46 17.34 -2.57 -18.90
CA PHE A 46 16.01 -2.74 -19.46
C PHE A 46 15.54 -4.20 -19.44
N ASN A 47 16.43 -5.14 -19.78
CA ASN A 47 16.13 -6.57 -19.75
C ASN A 47 15.90 -7.06 -18.31
N TRP A 48 16.65 -6.57 -17.32
CA TRP A 48 16.44 -6.92 -15.92
C TRP A 48 15.07 -6.48 -15.42
N ARG A 49 14.61 -5.28 -15.75
CA ARG A 49 13.28 -4.78 -15.33
C ARG A 49 12.09 -5.59 -15.88
N LYS A 50 12.31 -6.40 -16.91
CA LYS A 50 11.31 -7.34 -17.44
C LYS A 50 11.24 -8.66 -16.65
N LYS A 51 12.29 -9.00 -15.92
CA LYS A 51 12.37 -10.25 -15.17
C LYS A 51 11.51 -10.17 -13.89
N PRO A 52 10.70 -11.20 -13.60
CA PRO A 52 9.85 -11.22 -12.41
C PRO A 52 10.62 -11.01 -11.11
N GLU A 53 11.78 -11.66 -10.96
CA GLU A 53 12.61 -11.59 -9.76
C GLU A 53 13.11 -10.17 -9.46
N PHE A 54 13.53 -9.44 -10.49
CA PHE A 54 14.01 -8.06 -10.35
C PHE A 54 12.85 -7.11 -10.05
N ARG A 55 11.70 -7.29 -10.71
CA ARG A 55 10.51 -6.49 -10.46
C ARG A 55 9.99 -6.67 -9.05
N GLN A 56 9.96 -7.91 -8.55
CA GLN A 56 9.52 -8.21 -7.20
C GLN A 56 10.43 -7.55 -6.16
N ALA A 57 11.75 -7.63 -6.34
CA ALA A 57 12.69 -6.97 -5.45
C ALA A 57 12.57 -5.43 -5.48
N LEU A 58 12.30 -4.83 -6.65
CA LEU A 58 12.05 -3.40 -6.77
C LEU A 58 10.81 -2.97 -5.97
N VAL A 59 9.71 -3.74 -6.06
CA VAL A 59 8.50 -3.49 -5.27
C VAL A 59 8.75 -3.66 -3.77
N GLU A 60 9.50 -4.68 -3.38
CA GLU A 60 9.83 -4.94 -1.97
C GLU A 60 10.70 -3.82 -1.37
N GLN A 61 11.70 -3.34 -2.12
CA GLN A 61 12.55 -2.23 -1.72
C GLN A 61 11.74 -0.93 -1.59
N ALA A 62 10.83 -0.67 -2.55
CA ALA A 62 9.92 0.48 -2.50
C ALA A 62 8.99 0.43 -1.29
N LYS A 63 8.49 -0.77 -0.93
CA LYS A 63 7.72 -0.98 0.30
C LYS A 63 8.56 -0.73 1.54
N THR A 64 9.78 -1.22 1.60
CA THR A 64 10.68 -1.00 2.76
C THR A 64 10.97 0.49 2.98
N ILE A 65 11.16 1.25 1.89
CA ILE A 65 11.30 2.72 1.95
C ILE A 65 9.98 3.38 2.38
N THR A 66 8.85 2.82 1.99
CA THR A 66 7.53 3.32 2.42
C THR A 66 7.23 3.01 3.90
N ASP A 67 7.64 1.84 4.38
CA ASP A 67 7.47 1.39 5.78
C ASP A 67 8.39 2.16 6.73
N THR A 68 9.61 2.50 6.29
CA THR A 68 10.44 3.49 7.00
C THR A 68 9.88 4.91 6.86
N GLY A 69 9.27 5.22 5.72
CA GLY A 69 8.48 6.43 5.49
C GLY A 69 7.31 6.56 6.45
N LEU A 70 6.72 5.46 6.92
CA LEU A 70 5.64 5.43 7.91
C LEU A 70 6.10 6.03 9.25
N ALA A 71 7.29 5.66 9.74
CA ALA A 71 7.88 6.27 10.94
C ALA A 71 8.11 7.78 10.76
N TYR A 72 8.68 8.19 9.61
CA TYR A 72 8.83 9.61 9.27
C TYR A 72 7.49 10.34 9.17
N SER A 73 6.46 9.68 8.64
CA SER A 73 5.13 10.24 8.47
C SER A 73 4.48 10.51 9.82
N LEU A 74 4.67 9.64 10.82
CA LEU A 74 4.15 9.86 12.18
C LEU A 74 4.81 11.07 12.84
N THR A 75 6.13 11.20 12.71
CA THR A 75 6.86 12.38 13.22
C THR A 75 6.43 13.67 12.53
N TRP A 76 6.27 13.64 11.21
CA TRP A 76 5.78 14.80 10.44
C TRP A 76 4.33 15.15 10.82
N MET A 77 3.45 14.16 10.97
CA MET A 77 2.05 14.37 11.37
C MET A 77 1.99 15.00 12.76
N GLU A 78 2.79 14.52 13.72
CA GLU A 78 2.86 15.11 15.06
C GLU A 78 3.32 16.57 15.02
N GLN A 79 4.32 16.90 14.20
CA GLN A 79 4.79 18.27 14.01
C GLN A 79 3.72 19.16 13.37
N ALA A 80 3.07 18.69 12.30
CA ALA A 80 2.00 19.41 11.60
C ALA A 80 0.78 19.69 12.51
N MET A 81 0.47 18.78 13.43
CA MET A 81 -0.60 18.98 14.42
C MET A 81 -0.26 20.10 15.42
N LYS A 82 1.02 20.24 15.79
CA LYS A 82 1.50 21.24 16.76
C LYS A 82 1.81 22.61 16.11
N ASP A 83 1.96 22.67 14.80
CA ASP A 83 2.27 23.90 14.07
C ASP A 83 1.06 24.86 14.06
N PRO A 84 1.16 26.08 14.60
CA PRO A 84 0.08 27.07 14.58
C PRO A 84 -0.22 27.62 13.16
N LEU A 85 0.69 27.46 12.20
CA LEU A 85 0.51 27.91 10.81
C LEU A 85 -0.28 26.93 9.95
N VAL A 86 -0.35 25.66 10.36
CA VAL A 86 -1.14 24.65 9.65
C VAL A 86 -2.62 24.85 9.98
N LYS A 87 -3.44 24.99 8.93
CA LYS A 87 -4.89 25.18 9.06
C LYS A 87 -5.55 23.99 9.76
N ASP A 88 -6.56 24.27 10.59
CA ASP A 88 -7.30 23.24 11.33
C ASP A 88 -7.93 22.18 10.43
N SER A 89 -8.40 22.55 9.23
CA SER A 89 -8.94 21.59 8.27
C SER A 89 -7.91 20.52 7.84
N VAL A 90 -6.64 20.90 7.73
CA VAL A 90 -5.55 19.99 7.37
C VAL A 90 -5.20 19.08 8.56
N LYS A 91 -5.21 19.63 9.78
CA LYS A 91 -5.04 18.85 11.02
C LYS A 91 -6.12 17.78 11.18
N VAL A 92 -7.37 18.14 10.92
CA VAL A 92 -8.50 17.19 10.94
C VAL A 92 -8.34 16.08 9.90
N GLN A 93 -7.87 16.39 8.70
CA GLN A 93 -7.58 15.38 7.67
C GLN A 93 -6.46 14.42 8.10
N ILE A 94 -5.38 14.95 8.68
CA ILE A 94 -4.27 14.14 9.23
C ILE A 94 -4.79 13.20 10.32
N ALA A 95 -5.54 13.72 11.30
CA ALA A 95 -6.13 12.92 12.37
C ALA A 95 -7.10 11.85 11.82
N GLY A 96 -7.93 12.20 10.84
CA GLY A 96 -8.84 11.27 10.17
C GLY A 96 -8.10 10.12 9.47
N MET A 97 -7.04 10.43 8.74
CA MET A 97 -6.21 9.43 8.06
C MET A 97 -5.53 8.48 9.06
N PHE A 98 -5.03 9.02 10.18
CA PHE A 98 -4.45 8.22 11.25
C PHE A 98 -5.48 7.26 11.87
N MET A 99 -6.66 7.76 12.24
CA MET A 99 -7.74 6.93 12.80
C MET A 99 -8.23 5.86 11.82
N LYS A 100 -8.29 6.18 10.51
CA LYS A 100 -8.65 5.21 9.46
C LYS A 100 -7.59 4.10 9.33
N ASN A 101 -6.30 4.44 9.31
CA ASN A 101 -5.22 3.46 9.24
C ASN A 101 -5.18 2.53 10.46
N HIS A 102 -5.55 3.03 11.64
CA HIS A 102 -5.68 2.20 12.86
C HIS A 102 -7.01 1.43 12.95
N GLY A 103 -7.84 1.44 11.91
CA GLY A 103 -9.11 0.72 11.87
C GLY A 103 -10.18 1.29 12.81
N MET A 104 -9.96 2.50 13.34
CA MET A 104 -10.91 3.19 14.22
C MET A 104 -12.05 3.84 13.43
N LEU A 105 -11.86 4.07 12.14
CA LEU A 105 -12.90 4.53 11.22
C LEU A 105 -13.24 3.41 10.23
N LYS A 106 -14.49 2.94 10.23
CA LYS A 106 -15.03 2.10 9.18
C LYS A 106 -15.72 2.98 8.14
N ASP A 107 -15.50 2.71 6.87
CA ASP A 107 -16.29 3.32 5.81
C ASP A 107 -17.74 2.84 5.96
N MET A 108 -18.68 3.77 6.12
CA MET A 108 -20.09 3.45 6.28
C MET A 108 -20.65 3.02 4.92
N GLN A 109 -20.81 1.71 4.70
CA GLN A 109 -21.57 1.20 3.58
C GLN A 109 -23.06 1.26 3.93
N GLU A 110 -23.84 2.02 3.17
CA GLU A 110 -25.31 1.95 3.22
C GLU A 110 -25.74 0.59 2.64
N THR A 111 -25.98 -0.39 3.51
CA THR A 111 -26.62 -1.63 3.09
C THR A 111 -28.12 -1.38 2.97
N THR A 112 -28.62 -1.16 1.75
CA THR A 112 -30.05 -1.19 1.47
C THR A 112 -30.53 -2.65 1.61
N VAL A 113 -30.96 -3.05 2.80
CA VAL A 113 -31.61 -4.34 3.00
C VAL A 113 -33.02 -4.24 2.38
N LYS A 114 -33.17 -4.75 1.15
CA LYS A 114 -34.50 -5.12 0.65
C LYS A 114 -34.93 -6.38 1.39
N SER A 115 -35.74 -6.23 2.43
CA SER A 115 -36.47 -7.36 3.01
C SER A 115 -37.55 -7.78 2.03
N GLU A 116 -37.28 -8.78 1.19
CA GLU A 116 -38.36 -9.58 0.60
C GLU A 116 -38.95 -10.44 1.71
N SER A 117 -39.92 -9.89 2.43
CA SER A 117 -40.81 -10.67 3.26
C SER A 117 -41.84 -11.36 2.37
N THR A 118 -41.43 -12.42 1.65
CA THR A 118 -42.33 -13.41 1.05
C THR A 118 -42.70 -14.43 2.11
N ILE A 119 -43.49 -13.99 3.10
CA ILE A 119 -44.40 -14.91 3.77
C ILE A 119 -45.77 -14.47 3.30
N SER A 120 -46.39 -15.25 2.40
CA SER A 120 -47.78 -14.99 2.03
C SER A 120 -48.61 -15.00 3.30
N VAL A 121 -49.50 -14.03 3.44
CA VAL A 121 -50.42 -13.89 4.58
C VAL A 121 -51.16 -15.21 4.88
N GLU A 122 -51.36 -16.03 3.85
CA GLU A 122 -51.97 -17.36 3.92
C GLU A 122 -51.17 -18.38 4.76
N ASP A 123 -49.83 -18.33 4.71
CA ASP A 123 -48.98 -19.23 5.51
C ASP A 123 -48.94 -18.82 6.99
N ALA A 124 -49.05 -17.51 7.26
CA ALA A 124 -49.15 -17.01 8.62
C ALA A 124 -50.48 -17.41 9.29
N LEU A 125 -51.60 -17.35 8.55
CA LEU A 125 -52.92 -17.68 9.08
C LEU A 125 -53.08 -19.18 9.40
N ARG A 126 -52.50 -20.07 8.58
CA ARG A 126 -52.48 -21.52 8.86
C ARG A 126 -51.71 -21.86 10.14
N LYS A 127 -50.61 -21.17 10.42
CA LYS A 127 -49.77 -21.44 11.60
C LYS A 127 -50.48 -21.14 12.93
N TYR A 128 -51.40 -20.18 12.94
CA TYR A 128 -52.14 -19.79 14.15
C TYR A 128 -53.57 -20.34 14.21
N ASN A 129 -53.96 -21.18 13.24
CA ASN A 129 -55.25 -21.86 13.17
C ASN A 129 -56.46 -20.93 13.43
N ILE A 130 -56.39 -19.71 12.90
CA ILE A 130 -57.51 -18.78 12.87
C ILE A 130 -58.31 -19.14 11.62
N LYS A 131 -59.56 -19.58 11.79
CA LYS A 131 -60.49 -19.85 10.67
C LYS A 131 -60.83 -18.58 9.91
#